data_AF-A0AAV0GSM7-F1
#
_entry.id   AF-A0AAV0GSM7-F1
#
_cell.length_a   1.000
_cell.length_b   1.000
_cell.length_c   1.000
_cell.angle_alpha   90.00
_cell.angle_beta   90.00
_cell.angle_gamma   90.00
#
_symmetry.space_group_name_H-M   'P 1'
#
loop_
_entity.id
_entity.type
_entity.pdbx_description
1 polymer ?
#
loop_
_entity_poly.entity_id
_entity_poly.type
_entity_poly.pdbx_seq_one_letter_code
_entity_poly.pdbx_strand_id
1 'polypeptide(L)' 'MPGLKSGDIKVQVEDDNVLIISGERKREEEKEEGAKYVRMERRVGKLMRKFVLPENANCWDE' A
#
# COMPACT_ATOMS: atom_id res chain seq x y z
N MET A 1 -0.03 5.18 -5.04
CA MET A 1 -1.11 4.18 -5.15
C MET A 1 -2.46 4.89 -5.11
N PRO A 2 -3.34 4.75 -6.12
CA PRO A 2 -4.59 5.50 -6.15
C PRO A 2 -5.50 5.15 -4.96
N GLY A 3 -6.02 6.16 -4.25
CA GLY A 3 -6.97 5.97 -3.16
C GLY A 3 -6.36 5.54 -1.82
N LEU A 4 -5.05 5.76 -1.61
CA LEU A 4 -4.38 5.65 -0.32
C LEU A 4 -3.75 7.00 0.02
N LYS A 5 -3.82 7.42 1.29
CA LYS A 5 -3.07 8.57 1.79
C LYS A 5 -1.63 8.15 2.05
N SER A 6 -0.71 9.11 2.14
CA SER A 6 0.70 8.82 2.46
C SER A 6 0.84 8.08 3.79
N GLY A 7 0.06 8.45 4.81
CA GLY A 7 0.06 7.77 6.11
C GLY A 7 -0.48 6.33 6.09
N ASP A 8 -1.19 5.93 5.03
CA ASP A 8 -1.69 4.56 4.87
C ASP A 8 -0.66 3.63 4.20
N ILE A 9 0.50 4.16 3.83
CA ILE A 9 1.59 3.44 3.17
C ILE A 9 2.76 3.32 4.15
N LYS A 10 3.15 2.09 4.43
CA LYS A 10 4.32 1.78 5.24
C LYS A 10 5.45 1.31 4.33
N VAL A 11 6.57 2.00 4.40
CA VAL A 11 7.80 1.73 3.65
C VAL A 11 8.89 1.37 4.65
N GLN A 12 9.55 0.23 4.45
CA GLN A 12 10.62 -0.27 5.32
C GLN A 12 11.68 -0.98 4.48
N VAL A 13 12.91 -0.97 4.95
CA VAL A 13 13.98 -1.86 4.48
C VAL A 13 14.21 -2.90 5.57
N GLU A 14 14.02 -4.17 5.24
CA GLU A 14 14.39 -5.31 6.10
C GLU A 14 15.87 -5.67 5.90
N ASP A 15 16.39 -6.58 6.73
CA ASP A 15 17.69 -7.22 6.53
C ASP A 15 17.78 -7.80 5.09
N ASP A 16 19.00 -7.94 4.57
CA ASP A 16 19.28 -8.38 3.20
C ASP A 16 18.80 -7.43 2.09
N ASN A 17 18.77 -6.12 2.34
CA ASN A 17 18.45 -5.09 1.35
C ASN A 17 17.06 -5.28 0.70
N VAL A 18 16.07 -5.72 1.47
CA VAL A 18 14.70 -5.95 0.97
C VAL A 18 13.81 -4.75 1.26
N LEU A 19 13.45 -4.00 0.23
CA LEU A 19 12.44 -2.93 0.32
C LEU A 19 11.03 -3.53 0.37
N ILE A 20 10.28 -3.15 1.39
CA ILE A 20 8.89 -3.56 1.58
C ILE A 20 7.99 -2.35 1.53
N ILE A 21 7.04 -2.42 0.61
CA ILE A 21 5.96 -1.45 0.47
C ILE A 21 4.67 -2.17 0.85
N SER A 22 4.00 -1.68 1.88
CA SER A 22 2.74 -2.23 2.36
C SER A 22 1.71 -1.12 2.58
N GLY A 23 0.43 -1.50 2.53
CA GLY A 23 -0.68 -0.59 2.76
C GLY A 23 -2.01 -1.32 2.73
N GLU A 24 -3.08 -0.65 3.12
CA GLU A 24 -4.42 -1.23 3.14
C GLU A 24 -5.43 -0.26 2.53
N ARG A 25 -6.06 -0.68 1.43
CA ARG A 25 -7.14 0.09 0.83
C ARG A 25 -8.43 -0.25 1.54
N LYS A 26 -8.98 0.71 2.27
CA LYS A 26 -10.29 0.60 2.91
C LYS A 26 -11.35 1.33 2.10
N ARG A 27 -12.61 0.98 2.37
CA ARG A 27 -13.77 1.69 1.86
C ARG A 27 -14.37 2.48 3.02
N GLU A 28 -14.77 3.73 2.76
CA GLU A 28 -15.44 4.54 3.77
C GLU A 28 -16.89 4.08 3.88
N GLU A 29 -17.28 3.54 5.04
CA GLU A 29 -18.62 3.01 5.30
C GLU A 29 -19.71 4.07 5.09
N GLU A 30 -19.45 5.34 5.45
CA GLU A 30 -20.36 6.47 5.22
C GLU A 30 -20.71 6.71 3.73
N LYS A 31 -19.84 6.28 2.80
CA LYS A 31 -20.10 6.37 1.35
C LYS A 31 -20.87 5.17 0.80
N GLU A 32 -21.07 4.14 1.61
CA GLU A 32 -21.80 2.93 1.24
C GLU A 32 -23.25 2.93 1.71
N GLU A 33 -23.58 3.66 2.79
CA GLU A 33 -24.96 3.76 3.25
C GLU A 33 -25.87 4.38 2.18
N GLY A 34 -26.81 3.58 1.67
CA GLY A 34 -27.74 3.96 0.59
C GLY A 34 -27.19 3.84 -0.83
N ALA A 35 -25.93 3.39 -1.01
CA ALA A 35 -25.34 3.26 -2.33
C ALA A 35 -25.81 1.98 -3.06
N LYS A 36 -26.46 2.16 -4.23
CA LYS A 36 -26.83 1.04 -5.11
C LYS A 36 -25.81 0.89 -6.25
N TYR A 37 -24.91 -0.08 -6.11
CA TYR A 37 -23.89 -0.33 -7.13
C TYR A 37 -24.45 -1.18 -8.28
N VAL A 38 -24.28 -0.70 -9.52
CA VAL A 38 -24.52 -1.52 -10.74
C VAL A 38 -23.33 -2.43 -11.02
N ARG A 39 -22.09 -1.96 -10.73
CA ARG A 39 -20.86 -2.72 -10.89
C ARG A 39 -19.76 -2.24 -9.95
N MET A 40 -18.95 -3.16 -9.44
CA MET A 40 -17.83 -2.87 -8.54
C MET A 40 -16.58 -3.61 -9.00
N GLU A 41 -15.58 -2.87 -9.48
CA GLU A 41 -14.36 -3.44 -10.06
C GLU A 41 -13.11 -3.21 -9.22
N ARG A 42 -13.12 -2.14 -8.41
CA ARG A 42 -11.98 -1.77 -7.56
C ARG A 42 -11.89 -2.73 -6.38
N ARG A 43 -10.73 -3.36 -6.22
CA ARG A 43 -10.44 -4.23 -5.07
C ARG A 43 -10.16 -3.40 -3.82
N VAL A 44 -10.72 -3.85 -2.71
CA VAL A 44 -10.45 -3.39 -1.33
C VAL A 44 -9.54 -4.43 -0.68
N GLY A 45 -8.67 -4.00 0.24
CA GLY A 45 -7.83 -4.90 1.02
C GLY A 45 -6.36 -4.51 1.07
N LYS A 46 -5.59 -5.41 1.66
CA LYS A 46 -4.15 -5.23 1.90
C LYS A 46 -3.35 -5.42 0.62
N LEU A 47 -2.27 -4.65 0.52
CA LEU A 47 -1.27 -4.78 -0.52
C LEU A 47 0.11 -4.95 0.15
N MET A 48 0.94 -5.74 -0.48
CA MET A 48 2.34 -5.91 -0.10
C MET A 48 3.15 -6.17 -1.36
N ARG A 49 4.29 -5.49 -1.48
CA ARG A 49 5.30 -5.76 -2.48
C ARG A 49 6.67 -5.75 -1.81
N LYS A 50 7.49 -6.75 -2.14
CA LYS A 50 8.88 -6.85 -1.71
C LYS A 50 9.79 -6.75 -2.94
N PHE A 51 10.86 -5.99 -2.81
CA PHE A 51 11.87 -5.83 -3.84
C PHE A 51 13.24 -6.04 -3.23
N VAL A 52 14.07 -6.88 -3.83
CA VAL A 52 15.49 -6.97 -3.47
C VAL A 52 16.19 -5.78 -4.12
N LEU A 53 16.81 -4.94 -3.31
CA LEU A 53 17.56 -3.80 -3.79
C LEU A 53 18.96 -4.25 -4.24
N PRO A 54 19.53 -3.60 -5.27
CA PRO A 54 20.89 -3.87 -5.69
C PRO A 54 21.89 -3.43 -4.61
N GLU A 55 23.10 -3.99 -4.64
CA GLU A 55 24.15 -3.72 -3.63
C GLU A 55 24.57 -2.25 -3.54
N ASN A 56 24.39 -1.48 -4.62
CA ASN A 56 24.73 -0.06 -4.68
C ASN A 56 23.56 0.86 -4.28
N ALA A 57 22.43 0.31 -3.81
CA ALA A 57 21.33 1.11 -3.32
C ALA A 57 21.69 1.75 -1.97
N ASN A 58 21.48 3.05 -1.84
CA ASN A 58 21.64 3.72 -0.55
C ASN A 58 20.39 3.45 0.31
N CYS A 59 20.53 2.60 1.31
CA CYS A 59 19.50 2.24 2.28
C CYS A 59 19.72 2.87 3.66
N TRP A 60 20.72 3.75 3.79
CA TRP A 60 21.01 4.47 5.03
C TRP A 60 20.13 5.71 5.12
N ASP A 61 19.25 5.72 6.13
CA ASP A 61 18.53 6.91 6.57
C ASP A 61 19.34 7.58 7.70
N GLU A 62 19.94 8.73 7.41
CA GLU A 62 20.09 9.85 8.37
C GLU A 62 19.19 11.01 7.92
#